data_AF-A0A9X4QS04-F1
#
_entry.id   AF-A0A9X4QS04-F1
#
_cell.length_a   1.000
_cell.length_b   1.000
_cell.length_c   1.000
_cell.angle_alpha   90.00
_cell.angle_beta   90.00
_cell.angle_gamma   90.00
#
_symmetry.space_group_name_H-M   'P 1'
#
loop_
_entity.id
_entity.type
_entity.pdbx_description
1 polymer ?
#
loop_
_entity_poly.entity_id
_entity_poly.type
_entity_poly.pdbx_seq_one_letter_code
_entity_poly.pdbx_strand_id
1 'polypeptide(L)'
;MVQSNKGFQLFANISLTVVSVLCIIPFLLLIVSSLTNESSLIHNGYSFFTKDIDLTAYKYILSNSGEVAQGYLISTVVTVAGTLLSLTVTTMFAYPLSRRELPGKNVFSFFLFSPCCSPAA
;
A
#
# COMPACT_ATOMS: atom_id res chain seq x y z
N MET A 1 33.88 -2.58 -4.96
CA MET A 1 34.05 -3.28 -6.24
C MET A 1 33.07 -4.45 -6.28
N VAL A 2 31.91 -4.27 -6.93
CA VAL A 2 30.97 -5.38 -7.16
C VAL A 2 31.65 -6.30 -8.19
N GLN A 3 32.02 -7.51 -7.76
CA GLN A 3 32.50 -8.55 -8.67
C GLN A 3 31.46 -8.70 -9.79
N SER A 4 31.85 -8.33 -11.01
CA SER A 4 31.01 -8.33 -12.21
C SER A 4 30.77 -9.75 -12.70
N ASN A 5 30.08 -10.56 -11.90
CA ASN A 5 29.59 -11.85 -12.34
C ASN A 5 28.30 -11.60 -13.13
N LYS A 6 28.44 -11.40 -14.45
CA LYS A 6 27.34 -11.05 -15.37
C LYS A 6 26.13 -11.97 -15.21
N GLY A 7 26.35 -13.24 -14.85
CA GLY A 7 25.29 -14.20 -14.56
C GLY A 7 24.43 -13.85 -13.34
N PHE A 8 25.03 -13.36 -12.25
CA PHE A 8 24.28 -12.96 -11.05
C PHE A 8 23.48 -11.67 -11.30
N GLN A 9 24.06 -10.70 -12.01
CA GLN A 9 23.35 -9.48 -12.38
C GLN A 9 22.18 -9.76 -13.33
N LEU A 10 22.37 -10.67 -14.30
CA LEU A 10 21.30 -11.08 -15.21
C LEU A 10 20.18 -11.80 -14.45
N PHE A 11 20.51 -12.74 -13.57
CA PHE A 11 19.54 -13.43 -12.73
C PHE A 11 18.76 -12.47 -11.82
N ALA A 12 19.46 -11.55 -11.14
CA ALA A 12 18.83 -10.55 -10.28
C ALA A 12 17.90 -9.63 -11.08
N ASN A 13 18.32 -9.17 -12.27
CA ASN A 13 17.50 -8.32 -13.13
C ASN A 13 16.26 -9.05 -13.66
N ILE A 14 16.40 -10.32 -14.09
CA ILE A 14 15.27 -11.14 -14.52
C ILE A 14 14.29 -11.34 -13.37
N SER A 15 14.77 -11.72 -12.18
CA SER A 15 13.94 -11.90 -10.99
C SER A 15 13.17 -10.62 -10.64
N LEU A 16 13.85 -9.47 -10.61
CA LEU A 16 13.22 -8.18 -10.33
C LEU A 16 12.17 -7.80 -11.39
N THR A 17 12.44 -8.10 -12.66
CA THR A 17 11.51 -7.86 -13.77
C THR A 17 10.27 -8.73 -13.64
N VAL A 18 10.42 -10.02 -13.33
CA VAL A 18 9.28 -10.95 -13.14
C VAL A 18 8.40 -10.49 -11.99
N VAL A 19 8.97 -10.14 -10.84
CA VAL A 19 8.20 -9.62 -9.69
C VAL A 19 7.49 -8.33 -10.04
N SER A 20 8.14 -7.42 -10.76
CA SER A 20 7.53 -6.16 -11.20
C SER A 20 6.34 -6.39 -12.12
N VAL A 21 6.45 -7.33 -13.09
CA VAL A 21 5.35 -7.70 -13.98
C VAL A 21 4.19 -8.31 -13.20
N LEU A 22 4.46 -9.20 -12.24
CA LEU A 22 3.44 -9.78 -11.36
C LEU A 22 2.68 -8.72 -10.55
N CYS A 23 3.35 -7.65 -10.12
CA CYS A 23 2.69 -6.53 -9.45
C CYS A 23 1.84 -5.68 -10.41
N ILE A 24 2.22 -5.54 -11.69
CA ILE A 24 1.49 -4.72 -12.67
C ILE A 24 0.21 -5.40 -13.17
N ILE A 25 0.22 -6.74 -13.31
CA ILE A 25 -0.95 -7.52 -13.76
C ILE A 25 -2.24 -7.19 -12.98
N PRO A 26 -2.28 -7.20 -11.62
CA PRO A 26 -3.48 -6.86 -10.88
C PRO A 26 -3.90 -5.40 -11.03
N PHE A 27 -2.97 -4.46 -11.23
CA PHE A 27 -3.32 -3.07 -11.53
C PHE A 27 -4.00 -2.93 -12.89
N LEU A 28 -3.51 -3.66 -13.90
CA LEU A 28 -4.12 -3.64 -15.24
C LEU A 28 -5.54 -4.22 -15.20
N LEU A 29 -5.72 -5.33 -14.47
CA LEU A 29 -7.06 -5.90 -14.22
C LEU A 29 -8.00 -4.94 -13.47
N LEU A 30 -7.48 -4.18 -12.51
CA LEU A 30 -8.25 -3.17 -11.78
C LEU A 30 -8.76 -2.08 -12.74
N ILE A 31 -7.89 -1.56 -13.61
CA ILE A 31 -8.25 -0.52 -14.58
C ILE A 31 -9.34 -1.01 -15.54
N VAL A 32 -9.18 -2.23 -16.08
CA VAL A 32 -10.18 -2.85 -16.97
C VAL A 32 -11.52 -3.05 -16.24
N SER A 33 -11.48 -3.52 -15.00
CA SER A 33 -12.67 -3.67 -14.15
C SER A 33 -13.38 -2.33 -13.91
N SER A 34 -12.62 -1.26 -13.64
CA SER A 34 -13.17 0.08 -13.39
C SER A 34 -13.86 0.73 -14.59
N LEU A 35 -13.64 0.23 -15.81
CA LEU A 35 -14.24 0.73 -17.05
C LEU A 35 -15.39 -0.15 -17.56
N THR A 36 -15.65 -1.29 -16.92
CA THR A 36 -16.64 -2.28 -17.38
C THR A 36 -17.95 -2.15 -16.62
N ASN A 37 -19.07 -2.18 -17.33
CA ASN A 37 -20.40 -2.14 -16.72
C ASN A 37 -20.73 -3.44 -15.96
N GLU A 38 -21.40 -3.33 -14.81
CA GLU A 38 -21.79 -4.46 -13.95
C GLU A 38 -22.60 -5.53 -14.69
N SER A 39 -23.41 -5.12 -15.69
CA SER A 39 -24.23 -6.02 -16.51
C SER A 39 -23.40 -6.88 -17.48
N SER A 40 -22.28 -6.37 -18.02
CA SER A 40 -21.37 -7.13 -18.88
C SER A 40 -20.44 -8.05 -18.06
N LEU A 41 -20.16 -7.70 -16.79
CA LEU A 41 -19.39 -8.53 -15.84
C LEU A 41 -20.10 -9.86 -15.54
N ILE A 42 -21.43 -9.83 -15.37
CA ILE A 42 -22.23 -10.99 -14.99
C ILE A 42 -22.40 -11.96 -16.18
N HIS A 43 -22.42 -11.45 -17.42
CA HIS A 43 -22.73 -12.24 -18.61
C HIS A 43 -21.51 -12.76 -19.40
N ASN A 44 -20.36 -12.06 -19.38
CA ASN A 44 -19.18 -12.41 -20.19
C ASN A 44 -17.92 -12.77 -19.38
N GLY A 45 -17.96 -12.68 -18.04
CA GLY A 45 -16.81 -12.99 -17.16
C GLY A 45 -15.66 -11.97 -17.25
N TYR A 46 -14.65 -12.13 -16.39
CA TYR A 46 -13.45 -11.28 -16.38
C TYR A 46 -12.62 -11.49 -17.66
N SER A 47 -12.80 -10.63 -18.66
CA SER A 47 -11.95 -10.57 -19.85
C SER A 47 -10.86 -9.51 -19.68
N PHE A 48 -9.62 -9.84 -20.07
CA PHE A 48 -8.49 -8.88 -20.08
C PHE A 48 -8.71 -7.70 -21.04
N PHE A 49 -9.71 -7.78 -21.93
CA PHE A 49 -10.11 -6.75 -22.88
C PHE A 49 -11.63 -6.58 -22.83
N THR A 50 -12.11 -5.50 -22.23
CA THR A 50 -13.54 -5.17 -22.14
C THR A 50 -14.08 -4.74 -23.51
N LYS A 51 -15.19 -5.34 -23.94
CA LYS A 51 -15.86 -4.99 -25.21
C LYS A 51 -16.65 -3.68 -25.14
N ASP A 52 -17.16 -3.33 -23.96
CA ASP A 52 -18.04 -2.18 -23.74
C ASP A 52 -17.45 -1.26 -22.67
N ILE A 53 -16.89 -0.14 -23.10
CA ILE A 53 -16.36 0.89 -22.20
C ILE A 53 -17.54 1.71 -21.68
N ASP A 54 -17.81 1.67 -20.38
CA ASP A 54 -18.87 2.44 -19.75
C ASP A 54 -18.32 3.49 -18.78
N LEU A 55 -18.63 4.76 -19.05
CA LEU A 55 -18.20 5.92 -18.26
C LEU A 55 -19.26 6.34 -17.22
N THR A 56 -20.35 5.59 -17.09
CA THR A 56 -21.46 5.90 -16.18
C THR A 56 -21.03 5.81 -14.71
N ALA A 57 -20.17 4.85 -14.34
CA ALA A 57 -19.63 4.73 -12.99
C ALA A 57 -18.84 5.98 -12.54
N TYR A 58 -18.05 6.58 -13.44
CA TYR A 58 -17.33 7.83 -13.15
C TYR A 58 -18.28 9.02 -13.02
N LYS A 59 -19.35 9.09 -13.84
CA LYS A 59 -20.39 10.11 -13.70
C LYS A 59 -21.14 9.98 -12.37
N TYR A 60 -21.38 8.77 -11.89
CA TYR A 60 -21.99 8.53 -10.57
C TYR A 60 -21.11 9.08 -9.43
N ILE A 61 -19.81 8.80 -9.47
CA ILE A 61 -18.82 9.35 -8.50
C ILE A 61 -18.81 10.89 -8.55
N LEU A 62 -18.87 11.48 -9.75
CA LEU A 62 -18.87 12.93 -9.92
C LEU A 62 -20.20 13.58 -9.48
N SER A 63 -21.33 12.89 -9.66
CA SER A 63 -22.65 13.34 -9.20
C SER A 63 -22.76 13.34 -7.68
N ASN A 64 -22.09 12.40 -7.01
CA ASN A 64 -22.02 12.32 -5.54
C ASN A 64 -20.73 12.93 -4.99
N SER A 65 -20.20 13.95 -5.69
CA SER A 65 -18.90 14.57 -5.42
C SER A 65 -18.74 15.13 -4.01
N GLY A 66 -19.83 15.52 -3.33
CA GLY A 66 -19.77 16.02 -1.96
C GLY A 66 -19.26 14.97 -0.96
N GLU A 67 -19.81 13.76 -0.98
CA GLU A 67 -19.41 12.68 -0.07
C GLU A 67 -18.01 12.15 -0.41
N VAL A 68 -17.70 12.01 -1.70
CA VAL A 68 -16.39 11.54 -2.17
C VAL A 68 -15.30 12.55 -1.79
N ALA A 69 -15.53 13.85 -2.01
CA ALA A 69 -14.57 14.89 -1.64
C ALA A 69 -14.37 14.96 -0.12
N GLN A 70 -15.44 14.86 0.67
CA GLN A 70 -15.33 14.83 2.12
C GLN A 70 -14.55 13.59 2.62
N GLY A 71 -14.78 12.43 2.02
CA GLY A 71 -14.01 11.21 2.30
C GLY A 71 -12.51 11.39 2.03
N TYR A 72 -12.15 11.90 0.85
CA TYR A 72 -10.75 12.18 0.51
C TYR A 72 -10.10 13.21 1.43
N LEU A 73 -10.83 14.25 1.83
CA LEU A 73 -10.36 15.26 2.77
C LEU A 73 -10.07 14.66 4.14
N ILE A 74 -11.01 13.90 4.71
CA ILE A 74 -10.84 13.26 6.02
C ILE A 74 -9.70 12.24 5.96
N SER A 75 -9.62 11.40 4.93
CA SER A 75 -8.52 10.45 4.72
C SER A 75 -7.17 11.15 4.67
N THR A 76 -7.05 12.23 3.89
CA THR A 76 -5.79 12.98 3.79
C THR A 76 -5.40 13.62 5.12
N VAL A 77 -6.36 14.23 5.82
CA VAL A 77 -6.13 14.86 7.12
C VAL A 77 -5.71 13.82 8.15
N VAL A 78 -6.39 12.67 8.24
CA VAL A 78 -6.04 11.63 9.22
C VAL A 78 -4.70 10.98 8.91
N THR A 79 -4.37 10.75 7.64
CA THR A 79 -3.07 10.18 7.27
C THR A 79 -1.94 11.15 7.58
N VAL A 80 -2.08 12.44 7.23
CA VAL A 80 -1.03 13.44 7.48
C VAL A 80 -0.87 13.70 8.98
N ALA A 81 -1.97 14.02 9.67
CA ALA A 81 -1.93 14.29 11.11
C ALA A 81 -1.49 13.06 11.90
N GLY A 82 -2.01 11.87 11.54
CA GLY A 82 -1.62 10.60 12.12
C GLY A 82 -0.14 10.31 11.93
N THR A 83 0.38 10.45 10.71
CA THR A 83 1.80 10.21 10.41
C THR A 83 2.71 11.18 11.18
N LEU A 84 2.39 12.47 11.22
CA LEU A 84 3.18 13.47 11.95
C LEU A 84 3.21 13.18 13.45
N LEU A 85 2.05 12.82 14.03
CA LEU A 85 1.93 12.47 15.44
C LEU A 85 2.70 11.17 15.74
N SER A 86 2.48 10.12 14.95
CA SER A 86 3.18 8.84 15.08
C SER A 86 4.69 9.00 14.97
N LEU A 87 5.18 9.81 14.02
CA LEU A 87 6.61 10.06 13.86
C LEU A 87 7.19 10.83 15.05
N THR A 88 6.49 11.84 15.55
CA THR A 88 6.93 12.64 16.70
C THR A 88 7.03 11.78 17.96
N VAL A 89 5.99 10.99 18.25
CA VAL A 89 5.97 10.07 19.41
C VAL A 89 7.05 8.99 19.26
N THR A 90 7.17 8.39 18.08
CA THR A 90 8.16 7.32 17.82
C THR A 90 9.58 7.84 17.95
N THR A 91 9.89 9.02 17.42
CA THR A 91 11.24 9.61 17.51
C THR A 91 11.58 10.01 18.95
N MET A 92 10.64 10.59 19.68
CA MET A 92 10.81 10.96 21.09
C MET A 92 11.06 9.73 21.99
N PHE A 93 10.41 8.60 21.68
CA PHE A 93 10.63 7.33 22.38
C PHE A 93 11.89 6.58 21.91
N ALA A 94 12.19 6.60 20.61
CA ALA A 94 13.33 5.90 20.03
C ALA A 94 14.68 6.57 20.36
N TYR A 95 14.71 7.90 20.51
CA TYR A 95 15.93 8.64 20.82
C TYR A 95 16.62 8.21 22.14
N PRO A 96 15.93 8.13 23.29
CA PRO A 96 16.55 7.61 24.50
C PRO A 96 16.96 6.15 24.32
N LEU A 97 16.12 5.31 23.70
CA LEU A 97 16.42 3.89 23.51
C LEU A 97 17.66 3.64 22.63
N SER A 98 17.98 4.56 21.71
CA SER A 98 19.19 4.54 20.87
C SER A 98 20.47 4.81 21.66
N ARG A 99 20.40 5.53 22.79
CA ARG A 99 21.55 5.78 23.66
C ARG A 99 21.83 4.54 24.53
N ARG A 100 23.06 4.01 24.45
CA ARG A 100 23.48 2.78 25.17
C ARG A 100 23.52 2.92 26.70
N GLU A 101 23.53 4.15 27.22
CA GLU A 101 23.75 4.49 28.63
C GLU A 101 22.49 4.43 29.53
N LEU A 102 21.34 4.00 29.01
CA LEU A 102 20.08 3.97 29.79
C LEU A 102 19.90 2.67 30.60
N PRO A 103 19.83 2.74 31.95
CA PRO A 103 19.43 1.60 32.77
C PRO A 103 17.93 1.30 32.58
N GLY A 104 17.57 0.05 32.24
CA GLY A 104 16.17 -0.38 32.04
C GLY A 104 15.73 -0.65 30.57
N LYS A 105 16.64 -0.55 29.60
CA LYS A 105 16.37 -0.76 28.15
C LYS A 105 15.61 -2.06 27.82
N ASN A 106 15.92 -3.17 28.50
CA ASN A 106 15.27 -4.46 28.22
C ASN A 106 13.77 -4.47 28.57
N VAL A 107 13.34 -3.71 29.58
CA VAL A 107 11.92 -3.63 29.97
C VAL A 107 11.13 -2.80 28.93
N PHE A 108 11.69 -1.67 28.50
CA PHE A 108 11.08 -0.84 27.44
C PHE A 108 11.05 -1.54 26.08
N SER A 109 12.11 -2.26 25.69
CA SER A 109 12.12 -3.04 24.46
C SER A 109 11.13 -4.21 24.48
N PHE A 110 10.95 -4.86 25.64
CA PHE A 110 9.95 -5.94 25.78
C PHE A 110 8.51 -5.41 25.64
N PHE A 111 8.21 -4.24 26.22
CA PHE A 111 6.89 -3.62 26.11
C PHE A 111 6.54 -3.21 24.67
N LEU A 112 7.50 -2.74 23.87
CA LEU A 112 7.28 -2.43 22.45
C LEU A 112 7.09 -3.67 21.57
N PHE A 113 7.83 -4.74 21.85
CA PHE A 113 7.78 -5.96 21.04
C PHE A 113 6.52 -6.80 21.31
N SER A 114 6.02 -6.77 22.55
CA SER A 114 4.85 -7.54 22.98
C SER A 114 3.57 -7.31 22.14
N PRO A 115 3.12 -6.08 21.85
CA PRO A 115 1.92 -5.86 21.02
C PRO A 115 2.13 -6.22 19.54
N CYS A 116 3.37 -6.21 19.02
CA CYS A 116 3.66 -6.65 17.64
C CYS A 116 3.57 -8.17 17.50
N CYS A 117 3.89 -8.92 18.56
CA CYS A 117 3.90 -10.38 18.56
C CYS A 117 2.60 -10.98 19.12
N SER A 118 1.76 -10.18 19.79
CA SER A 118 0.42 -10.59 20.18
C SER A 118 -0.45 -10.62 18.93
N PRO A 119 -1.06 -11.76 18.57
CA PRO A 119 -2.08 -11.77 17.54
C PRO A 119 -3.20 -10.86 18.03
N ALA A 120 -3.32 -9.69 17.41
CA ALA A 120 -4.41 -8.76 17.66
C ALA A 120 -5.73 -9.53 17.44
N ALA A 121 -6.43 -9.80 18.53
CA ALA A 121 -7.80 -10.31 18.54
C ALA A 121 -8.77 -9.14 18.42
#